data_AF-A0A6M0A2H2-F1
#
_entry.id   AF-A0A6M0A2H2-F1
#
_cell.length_a   1.000
_cell.length_b   1.000
_cell.length_c   1.000
_cell.angle_alpha   90.00
_cell.angle_beta   90.00
_cell.angle_gamma   90.00
#
_symmetry.space_group_name_H-M   'P 1'
#
loop_
_entity.id
_entity.type
_entity.pdbx_description
1 polymer ?
#
loop_
_entity_poly.entity_id
_entity_poly.type
_entity_poly.pdbx_seq_one_letter_code
_entity_poly.pdbx_strand_id
1 'polypeptide(L)' 'DRSIARHGYPVVSDGKVVGEVTSGTKSPTLGKAIALAYVPKNLAKIGQKLEVEVRGKNYAAIVVKRPFYRSQKSKVKS' A
#
# COMPACT_ATOMS: atom_id res chain seq x y z
N ASP A 1 13.66 -8.98 7.69
CA ASP A 1 12.92 -8.50 8.86
C ASP A 1 11.59 -7.88 8.44
N ARG A 2 10.52 -8.10 9.21
CA ARG A 2 9.09 -8.08 8.81
C ARG A 2 8.43 -6.72 9.12
N SER A 3 8.67 -5.71 8.30
CA SER A 3 8.00 -4.40 8.42
C SER A 3 6.62 -4.42 7.75
N ILE A 4 5.64 -5.06 8.38
CA ILE A 4 4.23 -4.94 7.97
C ILE A 4 3.74 -3.58 8.44
N ALA A 5 3.33 -2.72 7.51
CA ALA A 5 2.62 -1.50 7.85
C ALA A 5 1.26 -1.86 8.47
N ARG A 6 1.11 -1.69 9.78
CA ARG A 6 -0.14 -1.82 10.55
C ARG A 6 -0.92 -0.50 10.51
N HIS A 7 -2.16 -0.55 11.01
CA HIS A 7 -3.01 0.64 11.14
C HIS A 7 -2.27 1.78 11.86
N GLY A 8 -2.39 3.00 11.35
CA GLY A 8 -1.86 4.22 11.94
C GLY A 8 -0.43 4.60 11.53
N TYR A 9 0.23 3.83 10.67
CA TYR A 9 1.52 4.27 10.13
C TYR A 9 1.35 5.39 9.11
N PRO A 10 2.17 6.46 9.17
CA PRO A 10 2.05 7.57 8.25
C PRO A 10 2.52 7.21 6.84
N VAL A 11 1.78 7.73 5.86
CA VAL A 11 2.19 7.74 4.46
C VAL A 11 2.89 9.06 4.19
N VAL A 12 4.06 8.99 3.57
CA VAL A 12 4.94 10.13 3.31
C VAL A 12 5.08 10.34 1.80
N SER A 13 5.03 11.59 1.37
CA SER A 13 5.40 12.02 0.02
C SER A 13 6.30 13.24 0.14
N ASP A 14 7.44 13.23 -0.54
CA ASP A 14 8.38 14.36 -0.57
C ASP A 14 8.76 14.85 0.84
N GLY A 15 8.97 13.92 1.76
CA GLY A 15 9.33 14.19 3.16
C GLY A 15 8.20 14.69 4.05
N LYS A 16 6.96 14.77 3.55
CA LYS A 16 5.78 15.21 4.31
C LYS A 16 4.80 14.06 4.54
N VAL A 17 4.22 13.99 5.73
CA VAL A 17 3.10 13.09 6.00
C VAL A 17 1.88 13.57 5.20
N VAL A 18 1.40 12.71 4.32
CA VAL A 18 0.27 12.96 3.42
C VAL A 18 -0.92 12.06 3.72
N GLY A 19 -0.81 11.13 4.66
CA GLY A 19 -1.89 10.21 4.94
C GLY A 19 -1.54 9.15 5.95
N GLU A 20 -2.38 8.12 6.03
CA GLU A 20 -2.23 7.03 7.00
C GLU A 20 -2.62 5.68 6.42
N VAL A 21 -1.93 4.64 6.89
CA VAL A 21 -2.26 3.25 6.61
C VAL A 21 -3.45 2.83 7.47
N THR A 22 -4.50 2.31 6.83
CA THR A 22 -5.68 1.76 7.50
C THR A 22 -5.50 0.28 7.79
N SER A 23 -4.95 -0.47 6.84
CA SER A 23 -4.70 -1.90 7.03
C SER A 23 -3.50 -2.32 6.21
N GLY A 24 -2.74 -3.27 6.70
CA GLY A 24 -1.67 -3.85 5.92
C GLY A 24 -1.36 -5.26 6.36
N THR A 25 -0.92 -6.06 5.40
CA THR A 25 -0.62 -7.46 5.58
C THR A 25 0.55 -7.85 4.68
N LYS A 26 1.21 -8.95 5.04
CA LYS A 26 2.17 -9.57 4.12
C LYS A 26 1.38 -10.47 3.18
N SER A 27 1.43 -10.18 1.88
CA SER A 27 0.82 -11.07 0.89
C SER A 27 1.71 -12.30 0.69
N PRO A 28 1.24 -13.53 1.02
CA PRO A 28 2.02 -14.73 0.78
C PRO A 28 2.18 -15.02 -0.71
N THR A 29 1.18 -14.65 -1.52
CA THR A 29 1.16 -14.87 -2.97
C THR A 29 2.10 -13.93 -3.73
N LEU A 30 2.27 -12.69 -3.27
CA LEU A 30 3.15 -11.71 -3.91
C LEU A 30 4.54 -11.64 -3.27
N GLY A 31 4.74 -12.27 -2.10
CA GLY A 31 5.98 -12.18 -1.32
C GLY A 31 6.28 -10.77 -0.77
N LYS A 32 5.38 -9.81 -0.98
CA LYS A 32 5.55 -8.37 -0.65
C LYS A 32 4.57 -7.94 0.45
N ALA A 33 4.94 -6.89 1.18
CA ALA A 33 4.02 -6.19 2.07
C ALA A 33 3.04 -5.36 1.23
N ILE A 34 1.75 -5.40 1.59
CA ILE A 34 0.69 -4.63 0.94
C ILE A 34 -0.08 -3.90 2.03
N ALA A 35 -0.43 -2.65 1.74
CA ALA A 35 -1.20 -1.82 2.64
C ALA A 35 -2.29 -1.08 1.88
N LEU A 36 -3.35 -0.74 2.61
CA LEU A 36 -4.37 0.22 2.24
C LEU A 36 -4.13 1.48 3.06
N ALA A 37 -4.24 2.62 2.39
CA ALA A 37 -3.97 3.91 3.00
C ALA A 37 -4.92 4.97 2.45
N TYR A 38 -5.26 5.95 3.28
CA TYR A 38 -5.92 7.18 2.82
C TYR A 38 -4.85 8.21 2.50
N VAL A 39 -4.95 8.80 1.31
CA VAL A 39 -4.08 9.89 0.83
C VAL A 39 -4.92 10.88 0.02
N PRO A 40 -4.47 12.14 -0.14
CA PRO A 40 -5.04 13.10 -1.07
C PRO A 40 -5.22 12.54 -2.48
N LYS A 41 -6.32 12.92 -3.14
CA LYS A 41 -6.71 12.39 -4.46
C LYS A 41 -5.64 12.60 -5.54
N ASN A 42 -4.89 13.70 -5.46
CA ASN A 42 -3.76 14.00 -6.35
C ASN A 42 -2.60 12.99 -6.20
N LEU A 43 -2.44 12.36 -5.03
CA LEU A 43 -1.43 11.35 -4.71
C LEU A 43 -1.96 9.91 -4.80
N ALA A 44 -3.27 9.72 -5.03
CA ALA A 44 -3.89 8.41 -5.20
C ALA A 44 -3.79 7.86 -6.65
N LYS A 45 -2.95 8.46 -7.51
CA LYS A 45 -2.80 8.04 -8.91
C LYS A 45 -2.02 6.74 -9.00
N ILE A 46 -2.45 5.82 -9.88
CA ILE A 46 -1.73 4.57 -10.13
C ILE A 46 -0.32 4.89 -10.62
N GLY A 47 0.68 4.20 -10.06
CA GLY A 47 2.10 4.44 -10.34
C GLY A 47 2.73 5.54 -9.49
N GLN A 48 1.95 6.27 -8.69
CA GLN A 48 2.48 7.26 -7.75
C GLN A 48 3.42 6.57 -6.76
N LYS A 49 4.63 7.12 -6.63
CA LYS A 49 5.59 6.71 -5.61
C LYS A 49 5.27 7.45 -4.31
N LEU A 50 5.23 6.69 -3.23
CA LEU A 50 4.99 7.16 -1.88
C LEU A 50 5.95 6.41 -0.96
N GLU A 51 6.01 6.81 0.30
CA GLU A 51 6.73 6.12 1.35
C GLU A 51 5.76 5.78 2.48
N VAL A 52 6.02 4.71 3.20
CA VAL A 52 5.32 4.38 4.44
C VAL A 52 6.35 4.32 5.54
N GLU A 53 6.16 5.14 6.57
CA GLU A 53 7.03 5.10 7.73
C GLU A 53 6.62 3.94 8.64
N VAL A 54 7.52 2.98 8.82
CA VAL A 54 7.32 1.85 9.72
C VAL A 54 8.45 1.85 10.74
N ARG A 55 8.10 2.15 11.99
CA ARG A 55 9.05 2.23 13.13
C ARG A 55 10.21 3.20 12.87
N GLY A 56 9.90 4.41 12.40
CA GLY A 56 10.90 5.46 12.13
C GLY A 56 11.77 5.22 10.89
N LYS A 57 11.40 4.26 10.04
CA LYS A 57 12.06 4.01 8.75
C LYS A 57 11.07 4.16 7.61
N ASN A 58 11.43 4.90 6.58
CA ASN A 58 10.61 5.06 5.40
C ASN A 58 10.85 3.90 4.43
N TYR A 59 9.76 3.29 3.98
CA TYR A 59 9.78 2.23 2.97
C TYR A 59 9.06 2.70 1.72
N ALA A 60 9.74 2.60 0.58
CA ALA A 60 9.15 2.95 -0.70
C ALA A 60 7.92 2.06 -1.00
N ALA A 61 6.85 2.71 -1.43
CA ALA A 61 5.59 2.11 -1.83
C ALA A 61 5.14 2.71 -3.17
N ILE A 62 4.32 1.95 -3.91
CA ILE A 62 3.75 2.40 -5.18
C ILE A 62 2.25 2.18 -5.12
N VAL A 63 1.48 3.18 -5.53
CA VAL A 63 0.04 3.06 -5.67
C VAL A 63 -0.28 2.13 -6.84
N VAL A 64 -0.96 1.02 -6.56
CA VAL A 64 -1.35 0.02 -7.56
C VAL A 64 -2.85 -0.05 -7.74
N LYS A 65 -3.31 -0.40 -8.94
CA LYS A 65 -4.73 -0.63 -9.23
C LYS A 65 -5.22 -1.87 -8.49
N ARG A 66 -6.41 -1.80 -7.88
CA ARG A 66 -7.13 -2.99 -7.39
C ARG A 66 -7.87 -3.68 -8.55
N PRO A 67 -7.99 -5.02 -8.58
CA PRO A 67 -7.47 -5.97 -7.60
C PRO A 67 -5.96 -6.22 -7.80
N PHE A 68 -5.18 -6.07 -6.74
CA PHE A 68 -3.73 -6.34 -6.76
C PHE A 68 -3.42 -7.85 -6.68
N TYR A 69 -4.42 -8.69 -6.48
CA TYR A 69 -4.31 -10.15 -6.45
C TYR A 69 -5.28 -10.76 -7.46
N ARG A 70 -4.84 -11.76 -8.23
CA ARG A 70 -5.72 -12.60 -9.05
C ARG A 70 -6.26 -13.72 -8.15
N SER A 71 -7.52 -13.63 -7.73
CA SER A 71 -8.23 -14.80 -7.24
C SER A 71 -8.43 -15.78 -8.42
N GLN A 72 -8.17 -17.07 -8.23
CA GLN A 72 -8.44 -18.16 -9.19
C GLN A 72 -9.95 -18.34 -9.51
N LYS A 73 -10.82 -17.37 -9.20
CA LYS A 73 -12.22 -17.34 -9.62
C LYS A 73 -12.54 -16.04 -10.35
N SER A 74 -12.09 -15.93 -11.59
CA SER A 74 -12.64 -14.97 -12.56
C SER A 74 -12.75 -15.64 -13.94
N LYS A 75 -13.49 -16.75 -13.97
CA LYS A 75 -14.29 -17.13 -15.14
C LYS A 75 -15.75 -17.15 -14.72
N VAL A 76 -16.36 -15.97 -14.64
CA VAL A 76 -17.81 -15.87 -14.89
C VAL A 76 -17.93 -14.93 -16.07
N LYS A 77 -17.88 -15.51 -17.26
CA LYS A 77 -18.59 -15.00 -18.43
C LYS A 77 -20.01 -15.52 -18.28
N SER A 78 -20.99 -14.63 -18.14
CA SER A 78 -22.28 -14.72 -18.79
C SER A 78 -22.96 -13.35 -18.74
#